data_AF-A0A959H057-F1
#
_entry.id   AF-A0A959H057-F1
#
_cell.length_a   1.000
_cell.length_b   1.000
_cell.length_c   1.000
_cell.angle_alpha   90.00
_cell.angle_beta   90.00
_cell.angle_gamma   90.00
#
_symmetry.space_group_name_H-M   'P 1'
#
loop_
_entity.id
_entity.type
_entity.pdbx_description
1 polymer ?
#
loop_
_entity_poly.entity_id
_entity_poly.type
_entity_poly.pdbx_seq_one_letter_code
_entity_poly.pdbx_strand_id
1 'polypeptide(L)'
;MSYAIVCAGNVDWTTLALLTVGGFMVTGAANALNQVLERDYDRLMARTANRPVATGRISVSKAVLWAGLMALTGITMLAFFNPLACFLGTLSLISYAFVYTPLKRSTPLSVVVGA
;
A
#
# COMPACT_ATOMS: atom_id res chain seq x y z
N MET A 1 -3.66 -13.93 7.92
CA MET A 1 -4.48 -15.14 8.16
C MET A 1 -3.66 -16.43 8.02
N SER A 2 -2.85 -16.60 6.98
CA SER A 2 -2.01 -17.79 6.77
C SER A 2 -1.01 -18.09 7.91
N TYR A 3 -0.32 -17.08 8.47
CA TYR A 3 0.63 -17.27 9.57
C TYR A 3 -0.01 -17.94 10.82
N ALA A 4 -1.21 -17.50 11.21
CA ALA A 4 -1.91 -18.05 12.37
C ALA A 4 -2.36 -19.51 12.19
N ILE A 5 -2.59 -19.94 10.94
CA ILE A 5 -2.98 -21.32 10.62
C ILE A 5 -1.77 -22.27 10.72
N VAL A 6 -0.57 -21.79 10.40
CA VAL A 6 0.66 -22.61 10.38
C VAL A 6 1.29 -22.78 11.76
N CYS A 7 1.11 -21.82 12.68
CA CYS A 7 1.81 -21.81 13.98
C CYS A 7 1.31 -22.84 15.02
N ALA A 8 0.30 -23.67 14.72
CA ALA A 8 -0.12 -24.87 15.47
C ALA A 8 0.05 -24.83 17.01
N GLY A 9 -0.31 -23.71 17.67
CA GLY A 9 -0.38 -23.59 19.13
C GLY A 9 0.62 -22.63 19.81
N ASN A 10 1.76 -22.28 19.19
CA ASN A 10 2.70 -21.28 19.75
C ASN A 10 2.78 -20.06 18.84
N VAL A 11 1.81 -19.14 18.99
CA VAL A 11 1.80 -17.88 18.26
C VAL A 11 2.74 -16.90 18.95
N ASP A 12 3.78 -16.49 18.24
CA ASP A 12 4.57 -15.33 18.66
C ASP A 12 3.81 -14.05 18.29
N TRP A 13 3.28 -13.39 19.32
CA TRP A 13 2.53 -12.16 19.21
C TRP A 13 3.37 -11.01 18.63
N THR A 14 4.68 -11.00 18.86
CA THR A 14 5.56 -9.94 18.34
C THR A 14 5.71 -10.08 16.82
N THR A 15 5.97 -11.29 16.35
CA THR A 15 6.06 -11.64 14.93
C THR A 15 4.73 -11.38 14.21
N LEU A 16 3.59 -11.69 14.85
CA LEU A 16 2.26 -11.37 14.32
C LEU A 16 2.03 -9.85 14.22
N ALA A 17 2.43 -9.09 15.23
CA ALA A 17 2.30 -7.63 15.23
C ALA A 17 3.17 -6.99 14.14
N LEU A 18 4.42 -7.44 13.97
CA LEU A 18 5.32 -6.96 12.91
C LEU A 18 4.73 -7.20 11.51
N LEU A 19 4.21 -8.41 11.26
CA LEU A 19 3.60 -8.75 9.98
C LEU A 19 2.34 -7.94 9.70
N THR A 20 1.45 -7.82 10.70
CA THR A 20 0.16 -7.14 10.52
C THR A 20 0.32 -5.63 10.37
N VAL A 21 1.07 -4.99 11.27
CA VAL A 21 1.28 -3.55 11.23
C VAL A 21 2.18 -3.17 10.05
N GLY A 22 3.24 -3.95 9.79
CA GLY A 22 4.12 -3.73 8.65
C GLY A 22 3.37 -3.83 7.32
N GLY A 23 2.58 -4.89 7.13
CA GLY A 23 1.72 -5.04 5.95
C GLY A 23 0.69 -3.92 5.82
N PHE A 24 0.02 -3.55 6.91
CA PHE A 24 -0.94 -2.45 6.92
C PHE A 24 -0.32 -1.12 6.50
N MET A 25 0.88 -0.80 7.01
CA MET A 25 1.61 0.42 6.66
C MET A 25 2.01 0.44 5.17
N VAL A 26 2.50 -0.69 4.63
CA VAL A 26 2.82 -0.81 3.19
C VAL A 26 1.57 -0.62 2.33
N THR A 27 0.45 -1.26 2.68
CA THR A 27 -0.83 -1.07 1.97
C THR A 27 -1.37 0.35 2.10
N GLY A 28 -1.22 0.97 3.27
CA GLY A 28 -1.58 2.37 3.51
C GLY A 28 -0.79 3.33 2.62
N ALA A 29 0.53 3.13 2.53
CA ALA A 29 1.40 3.88 1.64
C ALA A 29 1.01 3.74 0.17
N ALA A 30 0.76 2.52 -0.29
CA ALA A 30 0.33 2.23 -1.66
C ALA A 30 -1.01 2.93 -2.01
N ASN A 31 -1.97 2.93 -1.07
CA ASN A 31 -3.24 3.63 -1.25
C ASN A 31 -3.10 5.16 -1.24
N ALA A 32 -2.23 5.71 -0.40
CA ALA A 32 -1.95 7.14 -0.37
C ALA A 32 -1.31 7.61 -1.69
N LEU A 33 -0.33 6.84 -2.21
CA LEU A 33 0.27 7.10 -3.53
C LEU A 33 -0.76 6.98 -4.65
N ASN A 34 -1.65 5.99 -4.60
CA ASN A 34 -2.72 5.85 -5.58
C ASN A 34 -3.61 7.10 -5.63
N GLN A 35 -4.04 7.64 -4.48
CA GLN A 35 -4.81 8.90 -4.45
C GLN A 35 -4.03 10.11 -4.98
N VAL A 36 -2.71 10.13 -4.80
CA VAL A 36 -1.85 11.19 -5.35
C VAL A 36 -1.80 11.09 -6.87
N LEU A 37 -1.56 9.89 -7.40
CA LEU A 37 -1.41 9.64 -8.84
C LEU A 37 -2.73 9.75 -9.61
N GLU A 38 -3.86 9.43 -8.97
CA GLU A 38 -5.20 9.52 -9.56
C GLU A 38 -5.90 10.86 -9.28
N ARG A 39 -5.28 11.80 -8.56
CA ARG A 39 -5.92 13.04 -8.07
C ARG A 39 -6.81 13.74 -9.09
N ASP A 40 -6.32 13.99 -10.29
CA ASP A 40 -7.03 14.78 -11.30
C ASP A 40 -8.21 14.01 -11.90
N TYR A 41 -8.11 12.68 -11.99
CA TYR A 41 -9.19 11.80 -12.44
C TYR A 41 -10.22 11.55 -11.35
N ASP A 42 -9.76 11.39 -10.10
CA ASP A 42 -10.64 11.18 -8.95
C ASP A 42 -11.65 12.32 -8.82
N ARG A 43 -11.25 13.55 -9.12
CA ARG A 43 -12.13 14.73 -9.15
C ARG A 43 -13.31 14.62 -10.12
N LEU A 44 -13.16 13.83 -11.18
CA LEU A 44 -14.16 13.67 -12.25
C LEU A 44 -15.13 12.51 -11.97
N MET A 45 -14.90 11.70 -10.94
CA MET A 45 -15.68 10.49 -10.67
C MET A 45 -16.55 10.65 -9.43
N ALA A 46 -17.87 10.40 -9.54
CA ALA A 46 -18.81 10.54 -8.42
C ALA A 46 -18.38 9.73 -7.16
N ARG A 47 -17.81 8.54 -7.36
CA ARG A 47 -17.35 7.68 -6.26
C ARG A 47 -16.10 8.20 -5.54
N THR A 48 -15.17 8.83 -6.26
CA THR A 48 -13.84 9.18 -5.71
C THR A 48 -13.57 10.68 -5.62
N ALA A 49 -14.49 11.52 -6.09
CA ALA A 49 -14.41 12.98 -6.02
C ALA A 49 -14.25 13.52 -4.60
N ASN A 50 -14.73 12.78 -3.59
CA ASN A 50 -14.64 13.15 -2.17
C ASN A 50 -13.34 12.68 -1.47
N ARG A 51 -12.40 12.05 -2.19
CA ARG A 51 -11.12 11.63 -1.60
C ARG A 51 -10.33 12.84 -1.07
N PRO A 52 -9.57 12.69 0.03
CA PRO A 52 -8.83 13.80 0.65
C PRO A 52 -7.89 14.56 -0.29
N VAL A 53 -7.18 13.85 -1.19
CA VAL A 53 -6.23 14.47 -2.13
C VAL A 53 -6.95 15.11 -3.33
N ALA A 54 -8.01 14.47 -3.82
CA ALA A 54 -8.86 14.99 -4.90
C ALA A 54 -9.58 16.29 -4.49
N THR A 55 -10.11 16.33 -3.26
CA THR A 55 -10.77 17.54 -2.71
C THR A 55 -9.79 18.62 -2.26
N GLY A 56 -8.50 18.30 -2.14
CA GLY A 56 -7.48 19.23 -1.65
C GLY A 56 -7.45 19.43 -0.13
N ARG A 57 -8.24 18.66 0.64
CA ARG A 57 -8.17 18.64 2.11
C ARG A 57 -6.78 18.24 2.61
N ILE A 58 -6.08 17.40 1.84
CA ILE A 58 -4.67 17.08 2.01
C ILE A 58 -3.93 17.50 0.75
N SER A 59 -2.86 18.29 0.88
CA SER A 59 -2.02 18.67 -0.26
C SER A 59 -1.24 17.46 -0.77
N VAL A 60 -0.93 17.45 -2.07
CA VAL A 60 -0.16 16.38 -2.71
C VAL A 60 1.16 16.12 -1.98
N SER A 61 1.90 17.19 -1.66
CA SER A 61 3.18 17.08 -0.94
C SER A 61 3.02 16.42 0.44
N LYS A 62 1.96 16.75 1.20
CA LYS A 62 1.68 16.10 2.48
C LYS A 62 1.31 14.63 2.30
N ALA A 63 0.49 14.32 1.30
CA ALA A 63 0.10 12.94 1.01
C ALA A 63 1.31 12.06 0.63
N VAL A 64 2.21 12.59 -0.21
CA VAL A 64 3.47 11.91 -0.57
C VAL A 64 4.38 11.72 0.64
N LEU A 65 4.51 12.75 1.50
CA LEU A 65 5.29 12.64 2.73
C LEU A 65 4.75 11.53 3.64
N TRP A 66 3.44 11.52 3.90
CA TRP A 66 2.82 10.46 4.71
C TRP A 66 2.96 9.08 4.09
N ALA A 67 2.80 8.97 2.77
CA ALA A 67 3.01 7.72 2.07
C ALA A 67 4.47 7.22 2.21
N GLY A 68 5.45 8.12 2.08
CA GLY A 68 6.87 7.80 2.28
C GLY A 68 7.18 7.35 3.71
N LEU A 69 6.62 8.03 4.72
CA LEU A 69 6.77 7.63 6.12
C LEU A 69 6.17 6.25 6.37
N MET A 70 4.93 6.01 5.91
CA MET A 70 4.27 4.70 6.05
C MET A 70 5.04 3.59 5.32
N ALA A 71 5.56 3.88 4.12
CA ALA A 71 6.38 2.92 3.37
C ALA A 71 7.66 2.56 4.14
N LEU A 72 8.38 3.57 4.63
CA LEU A 72 9.61 3.37 5.39
C LEU A 72 9.35 2.56 6.68
N THR A 73 8.33 2.93 7.46
CA THR A 73 7.98 2.19 8.67
C THR A 73 7.50 0.77 8.37
N GLY A 74 6.67 0.59 7.33
CA GLY A 74 6.14 -0.71 6.96
C GLY A 74 7.24 -1.67 6.48
N ILE A 75 8.11 -1.20 5.60
CA ILE A 75 9.24 -1.98 5.05
C ILE A 75 10.23 -2.35 6.15
N THR A 76 10.55 -1.43 7.07
CA THR A 76 11.45 -1.73 8.19
C THR A 76 10.86 -2.77 9.14
N MET A 77 9.56 -2.69 9.47
CA MET A 77 8.88 -3.73 10.26
C MET A 77 8.89 -5.09 9.57
N LEU A 78 8.63 -5.14 8.25
CA LEU A 78 8.71 -6.37 7.48
C LEU A 78 10.14 -6.91 7.39
N ALA A 79 11.16 -6.05 7.37
CA ALA A 79 12.56 -6.48 7.39
C ALA A 79 12.93 -7.19 8.70
N PHE A 80 12.42 -6.71 9.84
CA PHE A 80 12.58 -7.39 11.13
C PHE A 80 11.80 -8.70 11.21
N PHE A 81 10.68 -8.83 10.50
CA PHE A 81 9.93 -10.08 10.41
C PHE A 81 10.62 -11.12 9.51
N ASN A 82 10.91 -10.77 8.26
CA ASN A 82 11.53 -11.66 7.28
C ASN A 82 12.06 -10.86 6.07
N PRO A 83 13.34 -11.01 5.66
CA PRO A 83 13.89 -10.33 4.49
C PRO A 83 13.11 -10.55 3.19
N LEU A 84 12.56 -11.75 2.98
CA LEU A 84 11.74 -12.08 1.83
C LEU A 84 10.39 -11.36 1.86
N ALA A 85 9.77 -11.23 3.04
CA ALA A 85 8.54 -10.45 3.20
C ALA A 85 8.78 -8.96 2.94
N CYS A 86 9.92 -8.43 3.39
CA CYS A 86 10.36 -7.06 3.10
C CYS A 86 10.51 -6.83 1.58
N PHE A 87 11.21 -7.75 0.90
CA PHE A 87 11.39 -7.68 -0.55
C PHE A 87 10.05 -7.73 -1.30
N LEU A 88 9.19 -8.69 -0.98
CA LEU A 88 7.87 -8.83 -1.61
C LEU A 88 6.95 -7.63 -1.29
N GLY A 89 6.98 -7.11 -0.06
CA GLY A 89 6.21 -5.93 0.33
C GLY A 89 6.66 -4.67 -0.43
N THR A 90 7.97 -4.50 -0.60
CA THR A 90 8.53 -3.39 -1.39
C THR A 90 8.17 -3.53 -2.86
N LEU A 91 8.30 -4.73 -3.42
CA LEU A 91 7.92 -5.03 -4.80
C LEU A 91 6.42 -4.79 -5.03
N SER A 92 5.57 -5.22 -4.10
CA SER A 92 4.13 -4.99 -4.14
C SER A 92 3.78 -3.51 -4.12
N LEU A 93 4.42 -2.72 -3.25
CA LEU A 93 4.23 -1.26 -3.21
C LEU A 93 4.59 -0.60 -4.55
N ILE A 94 5.75 -0.95 -5.10
CA ILE A 94 6.24 -0.39 -6.37
C ILE A 94 5.31 -0.81 -7.52
N SER A 95 4.98 -2.09 -7.60
CA SER A 95 4.06 -2.64 -8.61
C SER A 95 2.71 -1.93 -8.55
N TYR A 96 2.11 -1.82 -7.37
CA TYR A 96 0.81 -1.20 -7.22
C TYR A 96 0.80 0.30 -7.55
N ALA A 97 1.74 1.05 -6.98
CA ALA A 97 1.79 2.50 -7.15
C ALA A 97 2.21 2.90 -8.57
N PHE A 98 3.25 2.28 -9.13
CA PHE A 98 3.88 2.78 -10.36
C PHE A 98 3.62 1.92 -11.60
N VAL A 99 3.14 0.68 -11.46
CA VAL A 99 2.79 -0.18 -12.61
C VAL A 99 1.27 -0.27 -12.75
N TYR A 100 0.57 -0.74 -11.72
CA TYR A 100 -0.88 -0.92 -11.76
C TYR A 100 -1.64 0.40 -11.93
N THR A 101 -1.33 1.42 -11.13
CA THR A 101 -2.07 2.70 -11.15
C THR A 101 -2.06 3.41 -12.51
N PRO A 102 -0.93 3.49 -13.25
CA PRO A 102 -0.98 3.96 -14.64
C PRO A 102 -1.63 2.94 -15.58
N LEU A 103 -1.34 1.65 -15.44
CA LEU A 103 -1.86 0.62 -16.36
C LEU A 103 -3.39 0.51 -16.33
N LYS A 104 -4.01 0.73 -15.16
CA LYS A 104 -5.47 0.77 -14.95
C LYS A 104 -6.19 1.73 -15.90
N ARG A 105 -5.48 2.76 -16.38
CA ARG A 105 -6.03 3.76 -17.30
C ARG A 105 -5.84 3.39 -18.77
N SER A 106 -4.86 2.55 -19.08
CA SER A 106 -4.44 2.29 -20.46
C SER A 106 -4.93 0.94 -20.97
N THR A 107 -4.94 -0.10 -20.13
CA THR A 107 -5.26 -1.46 -20.60
C THR A 107 -6.04 -2.30 -19.57
N PRO A 108 -6.85 -3.26 -20.04
CA PRO A 108 -7.47 -4.27 -19.18
C PRO A 108 -6.47 -5.18 -18.45
N LEU A 109 -5.21 -5.23 -18.91
CA LEU A 109 -4.14 -6.03 -18.27
C LEU A 109 -3.81 -5.55 -16.84
N SER A 110 -4.28 -4.38 -16.46
CA SER A 110 -4.22 -3.89 -15.08
C SER A 110 -4.83 -4.85 -14.07
N VAL A 111 -5.83 -5.65 -14.45
CA VAL A 111 -6.42 -6.66 -13.56
C VAL A 111 -5.40 -7.74 -13.19
N VAL A 112 -4.53 -8.14 -14.13
CA VAL A 112 -3.51 -9.18 -13.88
C VAL A 112 -2.41 -8.67 -12.96
N VAL A 113 -2.04 -7.38 -13.07
CA VAL A 113 -0.97 -6.77 -12.28
C VAL A 113 -1.45 -6.34 -10.89
N GLY A 114 -2.72 -5.96 -10.78
CA GLY A 114 -3.33 -5.48 -9.54
C GLY A 114 -4.04 -6.55 -8.70
N ALA A 115 -4.26 -7.75 -9.24
CA ALA A 115 -4.80 -8.91 -8.53
C ALA A 115 -3.71 -9.63 -7.73
#